data_AF-A0A7S3VY02-F1
#
_entry.id   AF-A0A7S3VY02-F1
#
_cell.length_a   1.000
_cell.length_b   1.000
_cell.length_c   1.000
_cell.angle_alpha   90.00
_cell.angle_beta   90.00
_cell.angle_gamma   90.00
#
_symmetry.space_group_name_H-M   'P 1'
#
loop_
_entity.id
_entity.type
_entity.pdbx_description
1 polymer ?
#
loop_
_entity_poly.entity_id
_entity_poly.type
_entity_poly.pdbx_seq_one_letter_code
_entity_poly.pdbx_strand_id
1 'polypeptide(L)'
;VNMERYFTTISLLGLNEGNLPVHRGMRQQRYDSVEKMLDLLDVVKRIGPRFPIDAMFLDPHDSEWDDDMTYLYVDYPYYKQYVMFFGMTSFMFLYNYNIFFHNKNLQFPTKLTMWCLFSVSNLLYYKYRKQVLRCNLFDEYVQMRADELVAEREHLLKSEEMKRWIWYTADLKETLCRVHRQSFKNDASDFADSELLLQDFIRRYTDDTLEKPLKLGQARIGI
;
A
#
# COMPACT_ATOMS: atom_id res chain seq x y z
N VAL A 1 -16.63 -12.77 17.65
CA VAL A 1 -16.22 -13.78 16.64
C VAL A 1 -16.06 -13.03 15.34
N ASN A 2 -14.83 -12.67 14.97
CA ASN A 2 -14.57 -12.07 13.67
C ASN A 2 -14.81 -13.16 12.62
N MET A 3 -15.84 -13.02 11.78
CA MET A 3 -16.03 -13.91 10.64
C MET A 3 -14.96 -13.57 9.60
N GLU A 4 -13.82 -14.27 9.66
CA GLU A 4 -12.69 -14.10 8.73
C GLU A 4 -13.05 -14.36 7.26
N ARG A 5 -14.22 -14.98 6.98
CA ARG A 5 -14.69 -15.41 5.65
C ARG A 5 -16.03 -14.83 5.23
N TYR A 6 -16.38 -13.66 5.74
CA TYR A 6 -17.69 -13.03 5.56
C TYR A 6 -18.23 -13.08 4.12
N PHE A 7 -17.46 -12.58 3.15
CA PHE A 7 -17.90 -12.50 1.75
C PHE A 7 -18.09 -13.88 1.11
N THR A 8 -17.17 -14.81 1.37
CA THR A 8 -17.24 -16.19 0.85
C THR A 8 -18.44 -16.94 1.43
N THR A 9 -18.69 -16.79 2.74
CA THR A 9 -19.85 -17.41 3.38
C THR A 9 -21.16 -16.83 2.84
N ILE A 10 -21.25 -15.53 2.63
CA ILE A 10 -22.44 -14.88 2.06
C ILE A 10 -22.72 -15.35 0.63
N SER A 11 -21.67 -15.43 -0.20
CA SER A 11 -21.83 -15.90 -1.58
C SER A 11 -22.27 -17.36 -1.63
N LEU A 12 -21.65 -18.24 -0.84
CA LEU A 12 -22.02 -19.67 -0.78
C LEU A 12 -23.42 -19.88 -0.18
N LEU A 13 -23.83 -19.03 0.76
CA LEU A 13 -25.20 -19.04 1.25
C LEU A 13 -26.21 -18.60 0.20
N GLY A 14 -25.80 -17.92 -0.88
CA GLY A 14 -26.70 -17.43 -1.94
C GLY A 14 -27.50 -16.19 -1.51
N LEU A 15 -26.99 -15.43 -0.53
CA LEU A 15 -27.62 -14.21 -0.03
C LEU A 15 -27.64 -13.07 -1.06
N ASN A 16 -26.81 -13.17 -2.10
CA ASN A 16 -26.77 -12.22 -3.21
C ASN A 16 -27.94 -12.42 -4.19
N GLU A 17 -28.53 -13.61 -4.22
CA GLU A 17 -29.56 -14.01 -5.20
C GLU A 17 -30.93 -14.25 -4.54
N GLY A 18 -30.96 -14.51 -3.22
CA GLY A 18 -32.21 -14.76 -2.52
C GLY A 18 -32.08 -14.73 -0.99
N ASN A 19 -33.23 -14.92 -0.33
CA ASN A 19 -33.34 -14.88 1.12
C ASN A 19 -33.07 -16.26 1.76
N LEU A 20 -32.66 -16.23 3.04
CA LEU A 20 -32.52 -17.43 3.86
C LEU A 20 -33.88 -18.02 4.25
N PRO A 21 -33.93 -19.31 4.62
CA PRO A 21 -35.14 -19.92 5.16
C PRO A 21 -35.61 -19.18 6.41
N VAL A 22 -36.93 -18.98 6.51
CA VAL A 22 -37.56 -18.28 7.64
C VAL A 22 -37.43 -19.11 8.93
N HIS A 23 -37.52 -20.44 8.83
CA HIS A 23 -37.42 -21.35 9.97
C HIS A 23 -35.98 -21.53 10.45
N ARG A 24 -35.78 -21.42 11.77
CA ARG A 24 -34.47 -21.52 12.42
C ARG A 24 -33.75 -22.84 12.15
N GLY A 25 -34.48 -23.97 12.18
CA GLY A 25 -33.88 -25.30 11.93
C GLY A 25 -33.27 -25.44 10.54
N MET A 26 -34.04 -25.11 9.50
CA MET A 26 -33.57 -25.12 8.11
C MET A 26 -32.44 -24.11 7.86
N ARG A 27 -32.48 -22.96 8.55
CA ARG A 27 -31.42 -21.96 8.45
C ARG A 27 -30.10 -22.45 9.05
N GLN A 28 -30.14 -23.15 10.18
CA GLN A 28 -28.95 -23.74 10.78
C GLN A 28 -28.31 -24.77 9.85
N GLN A 29 -29.12 -25.68 9.30
CA GLN A 29 -28.66 -26.66 8.31
C GLN A 29 -28.00 -26.01 7.08
N ARG A 30 -28.51 -24.85 6.64
CA ARG A 30 -27.90 -24.08 5.54
C ARG A 30 -26.57 -23.43 5.91
N TYR A 31 -26.32 -23.12 7.18
CA TYR A 31 -25.00 -22.67 7.63
C TYR A 31 -24.03 -23.83 7.66
N ASP A 32 -24.47 -24.97 8.19
CA ASP A 32 -23.64 -26.17 8.33
C ASP A 32 -23.30 -26.79 6.95
N SER A 33 -24.17 -26.63 5.94
CA SER A 33 -23.93 -27.15 4.58
C SER A 33 -22.78 -26.50 3.82
N VAL A 34 -22.30 -25.33 4.28
CA VAL A 34 -21.21 -24.57 3.64
C VAL A 34 -19.86 -24.85 4.29
N GLU A 35 -19.82 -25.46 5.47
CA GLU A 35 -18.60 -25.70 6.26
C GLU A 35 -17.52 -26.42 5.46
N LYS A 36 -17.88 -27.53 4.80
CA LYS A 36 -16.94 -28.33 4.00
C LYS A 36 -16.36 -27.56 2.80
N MET A 37 -17.14 -26.70 2.16
CA MET A 37 -16.64 -25.84 1.08
C MET A 37 -15.67 -24.78 1.60
N LEU A 38 -15.92 -24.24 2.80
CA LEU A 38 -15.01 -23.29 3.45
C LEU A 38 -13.67 -23.94 3.81
N ASP A 39 -13.69 -25.19 4.27
CA ASP A 39 -12.46 -25.96 4.54
C ASP A 39 -11.65 -26.22 3.27
N LEU A 40 -12.32 -26.61 2.18
CA LEU A 40 -11.65 -26.81 0.89
C LEU A 40 -11.02 -25.51 0.38
N LEU A 41 -11.72 -24.38 0.50
CA LEU A 41 -11.19 -23.07 0.09
C LEU A 41 -10.00 -22.61 0.93
N ASP A 42 -9.91 -23.01 2.20
CA ASP A 42 -8.71 -22.74 3.01
C ASP A 42 -7.51 -23.54 2.54
N VAL A 43 -7.72 -24.81 2.23
CA VAL A 43 -6.64 -25.67 1.72
C VAL A 43 -6.12 -25.08 0.41
N VAL A 44 -7.04 -24.68 -0.49
CA VAL A 44 -6.71 -24.01 -1.74
C VAL A 44 -5.90 -22.72 -1.54
N LYS A 45 -6.16 -21.93 -0.50
CA LYS A 45 -5.32 -20.75 -0.22
C LYS A 45 -3.90 -21.10 0.21
N ARG A 46 -3.70 -22.27 0.81
CA ARG A 46 -2.42 -22.69 1.39
C ARG A 46 -1.50 -23.42 0.42
N ILE A 47 -2.03 -24.02 -0.65
CA ILE A 47 -1.24 -24.83 -1.60
C ILE A 47 -0.57 -24.01 -2.71
N GLY A 48 -0.81 -22.69 -2.76
CA GLY A 48 -0.26 -21.84 -3.81
C GLY A 48 1.27 -21.80 -3.84
N PRO A 49 1.89 -21.68 -5.03
CA PRO A 49 3.32 -21.51 -5.17
C PRO A 49 3.76 -20.19 -4.52
N ARG A 50 5.03 -20.13 -4.08
CA ARG A 50 5.59 -18.92 -3.49
C ARG A 50 5.63 -17.80 -4.54
N PHE A 51 5.14 -16.62 -4.18
CA PHE A 51 5.34 -15.43 -5.00
C PHE A 51 6.76 -14.89 -4.77
N PRO A 52 7.48 -14.47 -5.84
CA PRO A 52 8.80 -13.86 -5.72
C PRO A 52 8.67 -12.46 -5.09
N ILE A 53 8.80 -12.38 -3.76
CA ILE A 53 8.70 -11.13 -2.98
C ILE A 53 9.72 -10.10 -3.49
N ASP A 54 10.90 -10.55 -3.89
CA ASP A 54 12.01 -9.72 -4.37
C ASP A 54 11.70 -8.98 -5.69
N ALA A 55 10.67 -9.42 -6.42
CA ALA A 55 10.19 -8.75 -7.62
C ALA A 55 9.28 -7.54 -7.32
N MET A 56 8.69 -7.49 -6.11
CA MET A 56 7.78 -6.42 -5.70
C MET A 56 8.38 -5.51 -4.61
N PHE A 57 9.21 -6.08 -3.73
CA PHE A 57 9.81 -5.38 -2.61
C PHE A 57 11.32 -5.45 -2.68
N LEU A 58 11.95 -4.33 -2.31
CA LEU A 58 13.39 -4.25 -2.07
C LEU A 58 13.68 -4.89 -0.71
N ASP A 59 14.87 -5.49 -0.56
CA ASP A 59 15.27 -6.05 0.74
C ASP A 59 15.61 -4.91 1.69
N PRO A 60 14.92 -4.76 2.84
CA PRO A 60 15.22 -3.73 3.81
C PRO A 60 16.58 -3.88 4.49
N HIS A 61 17.22 -5.05 4.41
CA HIS A 61 18.51 -5.33 5.04
C HIS A 61 19.69 -5.17 4.08
N ASP A 62 19.46 -4.65 2.88
CA ASP A 62 20.54 -4.31 1.96
C ASP A 62 21.37 -3.15 2.54
N SER A 63 22.69 -3.28 2.47
CA SER A 63 23.66 -2.25 2.89
C SER A 63 23.47 -0.91 2.18
N GLU A 64 22.77 -0.88 1.05
CA GLU A 64 22.39 0.37 0.38
C GLU A 64 21.53 1.28 1.26
N TRP A 65 20.71 0.72 2.15
CA TRP A 65 19.78 1.48 3.01
C TRP A 65 20.39 1.91 4.36
N ASP A 66 21.68 1.64 4.59
CA ASP A 66 22.38 2.03 5.82
C ASP A 66 22.75 3.54 5.85
N ASP A 67 22.25 4.33 4.91
CA ASP A 67 22.56 5.77 4.77
C ASP A 67 21.79 6.68 5.75
N ASP A 68 20.83 6.13 6.50
CA ASP A 68 19.98 6.82 7.49
C ASP A 68 19.41 8.16 6.96
N MET A 69 19.06 8.19 5.67
CA MET A 69 18.59 9.41 5.03
C MET A 69 17.24 9.87 5.61
N THR A 70 17.15 11.15 5.96
CA THR A 70 15.92 11.77 6.46
C THR A 70 15.17 12.48 5.34
N TYR A 71 13.84 12.52 5.45
CA TYR A 71 13.03 13.28 4.50
C TYR A 71 13.33 14.78 4.59
N LEU A 72 13.71 15.34 3.45
CA LEU A 72 14.04 16.75 3.29
C LEU A 72 12.76 17.54 3.02
N TYR A 73 12.40 18.44 3.93
CA TYR A 73 11.28 19.36 3.76
C TYR A 73 11.73 20.81 3.76
N VAL A 74 11.01 21.62 2.98
CA VAL A 74 11.12 23.08 3.04
C VAL A 74 10.18 23.59 4.13
N ASP A 75 10.72 24.34 5.09
CA ASP A 75 9.95 24.90 6.20
C ASP A 75 9.17 26.15 5.77
N TYR A 76 8.10 25.96 5.00
CA TYR A 76 7.24 27.04 4.52
C TYR A 76 6.64 27.90 5.65
N PRO A 77 6.15 27.36 6.78
CA PRO A 77 5.62 28.16 7.88
C PRO A 77 6.64 29.16 8.43
N TYR A 78 7.89 28.73 8.63
CA TYR A 78 8.96 29.60 9.08
C TYR A 78 9.17 30.76 8.10
N TYR A 79 9.36 30.48 6.81
CA TYR A 79 9.58 31.54 5.81
C TYR A 79 8.39 32.50 5.68
N LYS A 80 7.17 31.98 5.76
CA LYS A 80 5.94 32.78 5.69
C LYS A 80 5.89 33.80 6.84
N GLN A 81 6.21 33.41 8.06
CA GLN A 81 6.23 34.32 9.22
C GLN A 81 7.21 35.47 9.03
N TYR A 82 8.42 35.19 8.53
CA TYR A 82 9.41 36.23 8.26
C TYR A 82 9.00 37.17 7.12
N VAL A 83 8.43 36.65 6.04
CA VAL A 83 7.92 37.48 4.93
C VAL A 83 6.79 38.40 5.42
N MET A 84 5.89 37.91 6.27
CA MET A 84 4.86 38.76 6.89
C MET A 84 5.47 39.84 7.78
N PHE A 85 6.45 39.49 8.62
CA PHE A 85 7.14 40.45 9.48
C PHE A 85 7.86 41.54 8.66
N PHE A 86 8.53 41.16 7.57
CA PHE A 86 9.16 42.11 6.66
C PHE A 86 8.15 42.99 5.93
N GLY A 87 7.02 42.42 5.50
CA GLY A 87 5.93 43.18 4.90
C GLY A 87 5.37 44.22 5.85
N MET A 88 5.11 43.85 7.11
CA MET A 88 4.62 44.76 8.14
C MET A 88 5.65 45.85 8.48
N THR A 89 6.92 45.49 8.62
CA THR A 89 8.00 46.44 8.91
C THR A 89 8.15 47.44 7.76
N SER A 90 8.11 46.97 6.51
CA SER A 90 8.18 47.83 5.32
C SER A 90 6.96 48.75 5.21
N PHE A 91 5.77 48.24 5.53
CA PHE A 91 4.54 49.03 5.56
C PHE A 91 4.60 50.16 6.60
N MET A 92 5.06 49.88 7.82
CA MET A 92 5.24 50.90 8.87
C MET A 92 6.28 51.96 8.46
N PHE A 93 7.32 51.54 7.73
CA PHE A 93 8.36 52.43 7.21
C PHE A 93 7.82 53.38 6.12
N LEU A 94 6.97 52.86 5.22
CA LEU A 94 6.31 53.63 4.18
C LEU A 94 5.20 54.54 4.72
N TYR A 95 4.41 54.06 5.69
CA TYR A 95 3.35 54.86 6.31
C TYR A 95 3.93 56.10 7.02
N ASN A 96 5.07 55.95 7.68
CA ASN A 96 5.77 57.02 8.38
C ASN A 96 6.91 57.65 7.54
N TYR A 97 6.81 57.58 6.20
CA TYR A 97 7.88 58.00 5.29
C TYR A 97 8.43 59.40 5.60
N ASN A 98 7.55 60.36 5.89
CA ASN A 98 7.95 61.73 6.17
C ASN A 98 8.86 61.84 7.41
N ILE A 99 8.56 61.08 8.46
CA ILE A 99 9.32 61.07 9.70
C ILE A 99 10.67 60.38 9.51
N PHE A 100 10.72 59.26 8.77
CA PHE A 100 11.96 58.48 8.62
C PHE A 100 12.94 59.03 7.58
N PHE A 101 12.47 59.67 6.51
CA PHE A 101 13.32 60.12 5.40
C PHE A 101 13.63 61.63 5.40
N HIS A 102 12.74 62.48 5.94
CA HIS A 102 12.98 63.93 5.98
C HIS A 102 13.52 64.43 7.32
N ASN A 103 13.43 63.65 8.41
CA ASN A 103 14.00 64.03 9.71
C ASN A 103 15.49 63.65 9.81
N LYS A 104 16.35 64.65 9.98
CA LYS A 104 17.81 64.46 10.11
C LYS A 104 18.20 63.61 11.33
N ASN A 105 17.41 63.63 12.39
CA ASN A 105 17.67 62.88 13.63
C ASN A 105 17.46 61.36 13.46
N LEU A 106 16.65 60.94 12.48
CA LEU A 106 16.32 59.53 12.22
C LEU A 106 17.08 58.94 11.02
N GLN A 107 18.03 59.68 10.45
CA GLN A 107 18.79 59.24 9.28
C GLN A 107 19.61 57.96 9.52
N PHE A 108 20.18 57.80 10.71
CA PHE A 108 20.93 56.58 11.07
C PHE A 108 20.01 55.37 11.29
N PRO A 109 18.96 55.45 12.13
CA PRO A 109 17.96 54.38 12.27
C PRO A 109 17.38 53.91 10.93
N THR A 110 17.12 54.83 10.00
CA THR A 110 16.58 54.50 8.68
C THR A 110 17.55 53.68 7.84
N LYS A 111 18.82 54.07 7.78
CA LYS A 111 19.85 53.33 7.05
C LYS A 111 20.13 51.96 7.67
N LEU A 112 20.17 51.89 9.01
CA LEU A 112 20.39 50.64 9.73
C LEU A 112 19.23 49.65 9.50
N THR A 113 17.99 50.13 9.59
CA THR A 113 16.81 49.29 9.36
C THR A 113 16.80 48.74 7.94
N MET A 114 17.09 49.56 6.92
CA MET A 114 17.19 49.10 5.53
C MET A 114 18.31 48.07 5.34
N TRP A 115 19.47 48.28 5.96
CA TRP A 115 20.58 47.34 5.89
C TRP A 115 20.28 46.01 6.58
N CYS A 116 19.61 46.04 7.74
CA CYS A 116 19.15 44.84 8.44
C CYS A 116 18.10 44.07 7.63
N LEU A 117 17.09 44.77 7.08
CA LEU A 117 16.08 44.18 6.19
C LEU A 117 16.74 43.47 5.00
N PHE A 118 17.68 44.14 4.33
CA PHE A 118 18.41 43.58 3.21
C PHE A 118 19.23 42.34 3.62
N SER A 119 20.01 42.43 4.71
CA SER A 119 20.89 41.34 5.13
C SER A 119 20.12 40.10 5.56
N VAL A 120 19.04 40.26 6.34
CA VAL A 120 18.23 39.12 6.79
C VAL A 120 17.40 38.55 5.64
N SER A 121 16.90 39.37 4.71
CA SER A 121 16.23 38.90 3.49
C SER A 121 17.14 38.02 2.64
N ASN A 122 18.39 38.46 2.41
CA ASN A 122 19.38 37.65 1.69
C ASN A 122 19.68 36.33 2.41
N LEU A 123 19.96 36.37 3.73
CA LEU A 123 20.24 35.15 4.52
C LEU A 123 19.08 34.15 4.41
N LEU A 124 17.84 34.64 4.53
CA LEU A 124 16.64 33.82 4.47
C LEU A 124 16.43 33.24 3.07
N TYR A 125 16.66 34.02 2.02
CA TYR A 125 16.62 33.56 0.64
C TYR A 125 17.67 32.47 0.37
N TYR A 126 18.91 32.65 0.84
CA TYR A 126 19.96 31.63 0.70
C TYR A 126 19.60 30.33 1.41
N LYS A 127 19.05 30.40 2.63
CA LYS A 127 18.57 29.22 3.37
C LYS A 127 17.45 28.51 2.63
N TYR A 128 16.44 29.27 2.17
CA TYR A 128 15.32 28.73 1.39
C TYR A 128 15.81 28.05 0.11
N ARG A 129 16.67 28.74 -0.67
CA ARG A 129 17.18 28.19 -1.92
C ARG A 129 17.99 26.92 -1.70
N LYS A 130 18.78 26.85 -0.63
CA LYS A 130 19.52 25.64 -0.25
C LYS A 130 18.60 24.49 0.11
N GLN A 131 17.51 24.73 0.83
CA GLN A 131 16.53 23.69 1.17
C GLN A 131 15.80 23.18 -0.07
N VAL A 132 15.31 24.08 -0.93
CA VAL A 132 14.66 23.71 -2.20
C VAL A 132 15.61 22.88 -3.08
N LEU A 133 16.86 23.29 -3.19
CA LEU A 133 17.84 22.54 -3.98
C LEU A 133 18.07 21.13 -3.44
N ARG A 134 18.13 20.95 -2.11
CA ARG A 134 18.28 19.63 -1.49
C ARG A 134 17.08 18.72 -1.76
N CYS A 135 15.86 19.25 -1.65
CA CYS A 135 14.65 18.50 -1.96
C CYS A 135 14.66 18.05 -3.42
N ASN A 136 14.96 18.96 -4.35
CA ASN A 136 15.01 18.62 -5.78
C ASN A 136 16.06 17.53 -6.09
N LEU A 137 17.26 17.66 -5.53
CA LEU A 137 18.32 16.66 -5.71
C LEU A 137 17.92 15.29 -5.13
N PHE A 138 17.21 15.27 -4.01
CA PHE A 138 16.70 14.05 -3.42
C PHE A 138 15.63 13.40 -4.31
N ASP A 139 14.67 14.19 -4.79
CA ASP A 139 13.60 13.70 -5.67
C ASP A 139 14.17 13.14 -6.98
N GLU A 140 15.12 13.84 -7.60
CA GLU A 140 15.82 13.39 -8.81
C GLU A 140 16.60 12.09 -8.56
N TYR A 141 17.33 12.01 -7.45
CA TYR A 141 18.10 10.82 -7.09
C TYR A 141 17.19 9.59 -6.90
N VAL A 142 16.10 9.72 -6.14
CA VAL A 142 15.17 8.62 -5.87
C VAL A 142 14.53 8.12 -7.17
N GLN A 143 14.15 9.01 -8.08
CA GLN A 143 13.59 8.63 -9.37
C GLN A 143 14.59 7.85 -10.23
N MET A 144 15.80 8.39 -10.40
CA MET A 144 16.84 7.72 -11.19
C MET A 144 17.23 6.36 -10.58
N ARG A 145 17.37 6.29 -9.25
CA ARG A 145 17.74 5.05 -8.57
C ARG A 145 16.63 3.99 -8.65
N ALA A 146 15.37 4.41 -8.59
CA ALA A 146 14.25 3.50 -8.80
C ALA A 146 14.27 2.88 -10.20
N ASP A 147 14.55 3.67 -11.24
CA ASP A 147 14.64 3.18 -12.62
C ASP A 147 15.78 2.16 -12.80
N GLU A 148 16.93 2.40 -12.18
CA GLU A 148 18.06 1.46 -12.17
C GLU A 148 17.68 0.12 -11.51
N LEU A 149 17.10 0.17 -10.31
CA LEU A 149 16.68 -1.04 -9.57
C LEU A 149 15.62 -1.85 -10.33
N VAL A 150 14.71 -1.17 -11.03
CA VAL A 150 13.72 -1.84 -11.89
C VAL A 150 14.39 -2.56 -13.05
N ALA A 151 15.35 -1.91 -13.72
CA ALA A 151 16.08 -2.51 -14.83
C ALA A 151 16.92 -3.72 -14.38
N GLU A 152 17.57 -3.64 -13.21
CA GLU A 152 18.32 -4.75 -12.63
C GLU A 152 17.44 -5.96 -12.32
N ARG A 153 16.23 -5.73 -11.80
CA ARG A 153 15.31 -6.78 -11.34
C ARG A 153 14.31 -7.25 -12.38
N GLU A 154 14.29 -6.69 -13.59
CA GLU A 154 13.34 -7.06 -14.65
C GLU A 154 13.37 -8.57 -14.98
N HIS A 155 14.55 -9.19 -14.87
CA HIS A 155 14.73 -10.62 -15.12
C HIS A 155 13.93 -11.50 -14.14
N LEU A 156 13.65 -11.04 -12.92
CA LEU A 156 12.86 -11.77 -11.93
C LEU A 156 11.40 -11.93 -12.37
N LEU A 157 10.86 -10.99 -13.14
CA LEU A 157 9.51 -11.08 -13.70
C LEU A 157 9.40 -12.17 -14.78
N LYS A 158 10.51 -12.49 -15.44
CA LYS A 158 10.61 -13.53 -16.48
C LYS A 158 10.98 -14.90 -15.89
N SER A 159 11.10 -15.02 -14.57
CA SER A 159 11.42 -16.27 -13.89
C SER A 159 10.33 -17.33 -14.06
N GLU A 160 10.72 -18.60 -13.97
CA GLU A 160 9.76 -19.71 -13.97
C GLU A 160 8.81 -19.67 -12.77
N GLU A 161 9.26 -19.14 -11.63
CA GLU A 161 8.46 -19.05 -10.41
C GLU A 161 7.29 -18.09 -10.60
N MET A 162 7.54 -16.91 -11.19
CA MET A 162 6.48 -15.97 -11.54
C MET A 162 5.48 -16.60 -12.50
N LYS A 163 5.96 -17.33 -13.51
CA LYS A 163 5.09 -18.08 -14.43
C LYS A 163 4.22 -19.06 -13.67
N ARG A 164 4.78 -19.93 -12.82
CA ARG A 164 4.02 -20.91 -12.02
C ARG A 164 2.94 -20.24 -11.16
N TRP A 165 3.25 -19.10 -10.55
CA TRP A 165 2.28 -18.33 -9.77
C TRP A 165 1.13 -17.76 -10.62
N ILE A 166 1.43 -17.20 -11.79
CA ILE A 166 0.40 -16.71 -12.72
C ILE A 166 -0.51 -17.85 -13.19
N TRP A 167 0.06 -19.01 -13.55
CA TRP A 167 -0.72 -20.17 -13.97
C TRP A 167 -1.61 -20.70 -12.85
N TYR A 168 -1.10 -20.78 -11.63
CA TYR A 168 -1.88 -21.16 -10.46
C TYR A 168 -3.08 -20.23 -10.22
N THR A 169 -2.86 -18.91 -10.28
CA THR A 169 -3.93 -17.93 -10.06
C THR A 169 -4.98 -17.94 -11.16
N ALA A 170 -4.58 -18.15 -12.42
CA ALA A 170 -5.50 -18.32 -13.54
C ALA A 170 -6.36 -19.58 -13.40
N ASP A 171 -5.73 -20.72 -13.07
CA ASP A 171 -6.41 -21.99 -12.86
C ASP A 171 -7.36 -21.96 -11.65
N LEU A 172 -6.95 -21.30 -10.57
CA LEU A 172 -7.80 -21.07 -9.40
C LEU A 172 -9.04 -20.25 -9.78
N LYS A 173 -8.84 -19.17 -10.55
CA LYS A 173 -9.95 -18.32 -11.03
C LYS A 173 -10.92 -19.13 -11.89
N GLU A 174 -10.43 -19.93 -12.83
CA GLU A 174 -11.27 -20.80 -13.67
C GLU A 174 -12.02 -21.83 -12.84
N THR A 175 -11.35 -22.45 -11.87
CA THR A 175 -11.96 -23.44 -10.96
C THR A 175 -13.08 -22.81 -10.15
N LEU A 176 -12.85 -21.64 -9.54
CA LEU A 176 -13.86 -20.91 -8.78
C LEU A 176 -15.03 -20.42 -9.65
N CYS A 177 -14.80 -20.09 -10.93
CA CYS A 177 -15.88 -19.77 -11.86
C CYS A 177 -16.78 -20.97 -12.20
N ARG A 178 -16.28 -22.21 -12.08
CA ARG A 178 -17.05 -23.44 -12.30
C ARG A 178 -17.77 -23.93 -11.04
N VAL A 179 -17.29 -23.53 -9.87
CA VAL A 179 -17.95 -23.81 -8.59
C VAL A 179 -19.33 -23.14 -8.60
N HIS A 180 -20.36 -23.95 -8.38
CA HIS A 180 -21.75 -23.54 -8.34
C HIS A 180 -22.53 -24.35 -7.31
N ARG A 181 -23.67 -23.80 -6.88
CA ARG A 181 -24.64 -24.54 -6.06
C ARG A 181 -25.53 -25.38 -6.97
N GLN A 182 -25.63 -26.67 -6.68
CA GLN A 182 -26.36 -27.67 -7.47
C GLN A 182 -27.80 -27.85 -7.00
N SER A 183 -28.05 -27.73 -5.69
CA SER A 183 -29.38 -27.88 -5.11
C SER A 183 -29.62 -26.94 -3.93
N PHE A 184 -30.85 -26.91 -3.43
CA PHE A 184 -31.28 -26.08 -2.29
C PHE A 184 -31.91 -26.95 -1.19
N LYS A 185 -31.34 -28.13 -0.95
CA LYS A 185 -31.81 -29.05 0.10
C LYS A 185 -31.31 -28.66 1.48
N ASN A 186 -30.38 -27.70 1.56
CA ASN A 186 -29.71 -27.23 2.78
C ASN A 186 -28.86 -28.33 3.43
N ASP A 187 -28.25 -29.15 2.58
CA ASP A 187 -27.36 -30.26 2.96
C ASP A 187 -26.02 -30.08 2.24
N ALA A 188 -24.94 -30.70 2.74
CA ALA A 188 -23.61 -30.62 2.11
C ALA A 188 -23.62 -31.08 0.65
N SER A 189 -24.56 -31.98 0.30
CA SER A 189 -24.81 -32.44 -1.06
C SER A 189 -25.20 -31.33 -2.05
N ASP A 190 -25.61 -30.14 -1.58
CA ASP A 190 -25.89 -28.97 -2.43
C ASP A 190 -24.66 -28.51 -3.24
N PHE A 191 -23.44 -28.91 -2.84
CA PHE A 191 -22.18 -28.60 -3.51
C PHE A 191 -21.40 -29.84 -3.98
N ALA A 192 -22.05 -31.01 -4.12
CA ALA A 192 -21.35 -32.27 -4.42
C ALA A 192 -20.41 -32.19 -5.63
N ASP A 193 -20.86 -31.61 -6.75
CA ASP A 193 -20.02 -31.44 -7.95
C ASP A 193 -18.88 -30.43 -7.73
N SER A 194 -19.16 -29.35 -6.99
CA SER A 194 -18.18 -28.31 -6.66
C SER A 194 -17.09 -28.80 -5.71
N GLU A 195 -17.42 -29.71 -4.79
CA GLU A 195 -16.45 -30.36 -3.94
C GLU A 195 -15.45 -31.17 -4.77
N LEU A 196 -15.92 -31.91 -5.78
CA LEU A 196 -15.05 -32.67 -6.68
C LEU A 196 -14.11 -31.75 -7.47
N LEU A 197 -14.61 -30.60 -7.94
CA LEU A 197 -13.79 -29.61 -8.65
C LEU A 197 -12.67 -29.05 -7.76
N LEU A 198 -12.98 -28.71 -6.51
CA LEU A 198 -11.99 -28.19 -5.57
C LEU A 198 -11.00 -29.28 -5.11
N GLN A 199 -11.46 -30.51 -4.91
CA GLN A 199 -10.58 -31.64 -4.60
C GLN A 199 -9.62 -31.95 -5.75
N ASP A 200 -10.10 -31.91 -6.99
CA ASP A 200 -9.26 -32.06 -8.17
C ASP A 200 -8.21 -30.94 -8.27
N PHE A 201 -8.61 -29.68 -8.01
CA PHE A 201 -7.66 -28.58 -7.91
C PHE A 201 -6.59 -28.83 -6.83
N ILE A 202 -6.99 -29.25 -5.63
CA ILE A 202 -6.05 -29.56 -4.55
C ILE A 202 -5.06 -30.64 -5.00
N ARG A 203 -5.55 -31.76 -5.54
CA ARG A 203 -4.74 -32.87 -6.05
C ARG A 203 -3.77 -32.50 -7.17
N ARG A 204 -4.10 -31.49 -7.98
CA ARG A 204 -3.19 -31.00 -9.02
C ARG A 204 -1.94 -30.34 -8.45
N TYR A 205 -2.01 -29.80 -7.24
CA TYR A 205 -0.91 -29.07 -6.60
C TYR A 205 -0.38 -29.75 -5.32
N THR A 206 -1.02 -30.81 -4.83
CA THR A 206 -0.57 -31.59 -3.67
C THR A 206 -0.57 -33.09 -3.95
N ASP A 207 0.38 -33.80 -3.34
CA ASP A 207 0.42 -35.26 -3.37
C ASP A 207 -0.29 -35.83 -2.14
N ASP A 208 -1.50 -36.36 -2.35
CA ASP A 208 -2.37 -36.95 -1.32
C ASP A 208 -1.80 -38.25 -0.72
N THR A 209 -0.75 -38.84 -1.31
CA THR A 209 -0.13 -40.08 -0.82
C THR A 209 0.90 -39.86 0.28
N LEU A 210 1.29 -38.61 0.53
CA LEU A 210 2.23 -38.23 1.57
C LEU A 210 1.55 -38.17 2.95
N GLU A 211 2.25 -38.61 4.00
CA GLU A 211 1.75 -38.52 5.39
C GLU A 211 1.40 -37.08 5.81
N LYS A 212 2.08 -36.09 5.22
CA LYS A 212 1.80 -34.66 5.36
C LYS A 212 1.85 -34.00 3.99
N PRO A 213 0.71 -33.85 3.29
CA PRO A 213 0.67 -33.24 1.96
C PRO A 213 1.05 -31.75 1.99
N LEU A 214 0.85 -31.08 3.13
CA LEU A 214 1.23 -29.69 3.34
C LEU A 214 2.52 -29.62 4.18
N LYS A 215 3.65 -29.28 3.53
CA LYS A 215 4.94 -29.08 4.23
C LYS A 215 5.07 -27.64 4.73
N LEU A 216 5.40 -27.48 6.01
CA LEU A 216 5.83 -26.20 6.59
C LEU A 216 7.04 -25.67 5.81
N GLY A 217 6.82 -24.59 5.05
CA GLY A 217 7.83 -23.98 4.19
C GLY A 217 7.36 -23.81 2.75
N GLN A 218 6.62 -24.75 2.15
CA GLN A 218 6.23 -24.63 0.73
C GLN A 218 5.07 -23.65 0.51
N ALA A 219 4.18 -23.52 1.49
CA ALA A 219 3.11 -22.54 1.52
C ALA A 219 3.64 -21.17 1.93
N ARG A 220 3.80 -20.23 0.99
CA ARG A 220 3.91 -18.79 1.30
C ARG A 220 3.32 -17.95 0.16
N ILE A 221 2.04 -17.61 0.27
CA ILE A 221 1.59 -16.26 0.61
C ILE A 221 0.07 -16.27 0.87
N GLY A 222 -0.29 -15.71 2.02
CA GLY A 222 -1.66 -15.60 2.54
C GLY A 222 -1.61 -15.69 4.07
N ILE A 223 -1.87 -14.55 4.72
CA ILE A 223 -2.11 -14.44 6.17
C ILE A 223 -3.19 -15.43 6.60
#